data_AF-A0A382R8D5-F1
#
_entry.id   AF-A0A382R8D5-F1
#
_cell.length_a   1.000
_cell.length_b   1.000
_cell.length_c   1.000
_cell.angle_alpha   90.00
_cell.angle_beta   90.00
_cell.angle_gamma   90.00
#
_symmetry.space_group_name_H-M   'P 1'
#
loop_
_entity.id
_entity.type
_entity.pdbx_description
1 polymer ?
#
loop_
_entity_poly.entity_id
_entity_poly.type
_entity_poly.pdbx_seq_one_letter_code
_entity_poly.pdbx_strand_id
1 'polypeptide(L)' 'MIGDSTLPDVTLGDDEPPMARVLLVISIVGAIALLILHGVLFPGSEIPALGDFISLFGGLANSGIWIFLVGIMIGFG' A
#
# COMPACT_ATOMS: atom_id res chain seq x y z
N MET A 1 -37.25 34.85 7.97
CA MET A 1 -36.54 34.39 6.77
C MET A 1 -35.22 33.81 7.25
N ILE A 2 -35.20 32.51 7.53
CA ILE A 2 -34.01 31.82 8.04
C ILE A 2 -33.14 31.54 6.81
N GLY A 3 -31.99 32.22 6.74
CA GLY A 3 -30.98 31.93 5.74
C GLY A 3 -30.32 30.63 6.12
N ASP A 4 -30.83 29.53 5.59
CA ASP A 4 -30.16 28.24 5.71
C ASP A 4 -28.84 28.32 4.95
N SER A 5 -27.74 28.31 5.72
CA SER A 5 -26.38 28.18 5.22
C SER A 5 -26.13 26.75 4.73
N THR A 6 -26.91 26.29 3.76
CA THR A 6 -26.66 25.04 3.04
C THR A 6 -25.55 25.30 2.04
N LEU A 7 -24.31 25.12 2.48
CA LEU A 7 -23.19 24.94 1.57
C LEU A 7 -23.54 23.77 0.63
N PRO A 8 -23.24 23.84 -0.67
CA PRO A 8 -23.52 22.76 -1.61
C PRO A 8 -22.92 21.44 -1.11
N ASP A 9 -23.68 20.34 -1.19
CA ASP A 9 -23.31 18.97 -0.73
C ASP A 9 -21.95 18.46 -1.22
N VAL A 10 -21.31 19.15 -2.18
CA VAL A 10 -19.95 18.87 -2.64
C VAL A 10 -18.85 19.39 -1.69
N THR A 11 -19.21 20.16 -0.67
CA THR A 11 -18.29 20.68 0.36
C THR A 11 -18.25 19.81 1.62
N LEU A 12 -19.26 18.96 1.83
CA LEU A 12 -19.27 17.97 2.89
C LEU A 12 -18.62 16.68 2.37
N GLY A 13 -17.43 16.36 2.89
CA GLY A 13 -16.71 15.13 2.59
C GLY A 13 -17.31 13.93 3.32
N ASP A 14 -18.62 13.71 3.18
CA ASP A 14 -19.34 12.68 3.93
C ASP A 14 -19.23 11.28 3.31
N ASP A 15 -18.81 11.16 2.04
CA ASP A 15 -18.59 9.86 1.40
C ASP A 15 -17.44 9.88 0.38
N GLU A 16 -16.58 8.87 0.43
CA GLU A 16 -15.46 8.73 -0.51
C GLU A 16 -16.02 8.39 -1.90
N PRO A 17 -15.73 9.18 -2.96
CA PRO A 17 -16.44 9.05 -4.23
C PRO A 17 -16.33 7.61 -4.74
N PRO A 18 -17.44 6.94 -5.10
CA PRO A 18 -17.42 5.55 -5.56
C PRO A 18 -16.42 5.29 -6.70
N MET A 19 -16.19 6.31 -7.53
CA MET A 19 -15.21 6.31 -8.61
C MET A 19 -13.75 6.20 -8.11
N ALA A 20 -13.39 6.78 -6.96
CA ALA A 20 -12.05 6.66 -6.39
C ALA A 20 -11.74 5.20 -6.03
N ARG A 21 -12.72 4.47 -5.47
CA ARG A 21 -12.59 3.05 -5.17
C ARG A 21 -12.40 2.22 -6.44
N VAL A 22 -13.14 2.53 -7.50
CA VAL A 22 -13.00 1.84 -8.80
C VAL A 22 -11.62 2.08 -9.41
N LEU A 23 -11.14 3.33 -9.40
CA LEU A 23 -9.80 3.67 -9.89
C LEU A 23 -8.69 2.98 -9.10
N LEU A 24 -8.84 2.86 -7.78
CA LEU A 24 -7.92 2.13 -6.91
C LEU A 24 -7.87 0.65 -7.29
N VAL A 25 -9.03 0.02 -7.49
CA VAL A 25 -9.08 -1.39 -7.90
C VAL A 25 -8.41 -1.59 -9.28
N ILE A 26 -8.68 -0.71 -10.25
CA ILE A 26 -8.06 -0.79 -11.57
C ILE A 26 -6.54 -0.59 -11.49
N SER A 27 -6.05 0.34 -10.66
CA SER A 27 -4.62 0.59 -10.52
C SER A 27 -3.90 -0.60 -9.88
N ILE A 28 -4.50 -1.26 -8.89
CA ILE A 28 -3.97 -2.49 -8.30
C ILE A 28 -3.93 -3.62 -9.33
N VAL A 29 -5.03 -3.84 -10.06
CA VAL A 29 -5.09 -4.91 -11.08
C VAL A 29 -4.06 -4.65 -12.18
N GLY A 30 -3.93 -3.40 -12.63
CA GLY A 30 -2.92 -2.99 -13.60
C GLY A 30 -1.49 -3.21 -13.10
N ALA A 31 -1.21 -2.85 -11.84
CA ALA A 31 0.10 -3.07 -11.23
C ALA A 31 0.45 -4.57 -11.15
N ILE A 32 -0.50 -5.43 -10.76
CA ILE A 32 -0.30 -6.89 -10.72
C ILE A 32 -0.02 -7.43 -12.13
N ALA A 33 -0.77 -7.01 -13.15
CA ALA A 33 -0.56 -7.45 -14.52
C ALA A 33 0.84 -7.08 -15.04
N LEU A 34 1.30 -5.85 -14.75
CA LEU A 34 2.65 -5.41 -15.09
C LEU A 34 3.72 -6.20 -14.32
N LEU A 35 3.47 -6.54 -13.06
CA LEU A 35 4.38 -7.35 -12.25
C LEU A 35 4.54 -8.76 -12.82
N ILE A 36 3.44 -9.38 -13.26
CA ILE A 36 3.44 -10.69 -13.93
C ILE A 36 4.22 -10.61 -15.24
N LEU A 37 3.94 -9.58 -16.06
CA LEU A 37 4.66 -9.36 -17.32
C LEU A 37 6.17 -9.19 -17.08
N HIS A 38 6.56 -8.42 -16.06
CA HIS A 38 7.96 -8.27 -15.66
C HIS A 38 8.59 -9.62 -15.32
N GLY A 39 7.93 -10.45 -14.50
CA GLY A 39 8.44 -11.77 -14.11
C GLY A 39 8.65 -12.72 -15.29
N VAL A 40 7.82 -12.62 -16.34
CA VAL A 40 7.99 -13.37 -17.59
C VAL A 40 9.13 -12.83 -18.45
N LEU A 41 9.24 -11.50 -18.55
CA LEU A 41 10.23 -10.86 -19.42
C LEU A 41 11.65 -10.89 -18.84
N PHE A 42 11.76 -10.85 -17.51
CA PHE A 42 13.03 -10.82 -16.77
C PHE A 42 13.07 -11.94 -15.73
N PRO A 43 13.24 -13.20 -16.14
CA PRO A 43 13.30 -14.31 -15.21
C PRO A 43 14.55 -14.21 -14.32
N GLY A 44 14.37 -14.36 -13.01
CA GLY A 44 15.45 -14.32 -12.02
C GLY A 44 15.93 -12.93 -11.62
N SER A 45 15.36 -11.86 -12.17
CA SER A 45 15.57 -10.51 -11.65
C SER A 45 14.69 -10.25 -10.42
N GLU A 46 15.13 -9.32 -9.58
CA GLU A 46 14.35 -8.91 -8.42
C GLU A 46 13.06 -8.22 -8.83
N ILE A 47 12.00 -8.40 -8.02
CA ILE A 47 10.72 -7.78 -8.29
C ILE A 47 10.85 -6.26 -8.10
N PRO A 48 10.51 -5.44 -9.12
CA PRO A 48 10.58 -4.00 -9.01
C PRO A 48 9.70 -3.50 -7.85
N ALA A 49 10.20 -2.50 -7.13
CA ALA A 49 9.64 -1.96 -5.89
C ALA A 49 9.66 -2.88 -4.64
N LEU A 50 9.89 -4.19 -4.79
CA LEU A 50 9.91 -5.14 -3.66
C LEU A 50 11.31 -5.72 -3.34
N GLY A 51 12.25 -5.69 -4.29
CA GLY A 51 13.61 -6.25 -4.14
C GLY A 51 14.35 -5.72 -2.91
N ASP A 52 14.40 -4.40 -2.74
CA ASP A 52 15.09 -3.76 -1.62
C ASP A 52 14.51 -4.16 -0.25
N PHE A 53 13.18 -4.33 -0.16
CA PHE A 53 12.53 -4.77 1.07
C PHE A 53 12.90 -6.22 1.39
N ILE A 54 12.88 -7.11 0.40
CA ILE A 54 13.25 -8.52 0.58
C ILE A 54 14.71 -8.64 1.04
N SER A 55 15.61 -7.86 0.44
CA SER A 55 17.02 -7.79 0.84
C SER A 55 17.19 -7.27 2.27
N LEU A 56 16.48 -6.20 2.62
CA LEU A 56 16.48 -5.63 3.97
C LEU A 56 16.00 -6.66 5.01
N PHE A 57 14.87 -7.33 4.77
CA PHE A 57 14.34 -8.36 5.67
C PHE A 57 15.24 -9.61 5.73
N GLY A 58 15.86 -9.98 4.62
CA GLY A 58 16.87 -11.05 4.59
C GLY A 58 18.07 -10.72 5.48
N GLY A 59 18.59 -9.50 5.39
CA GLY A 59 19.66 -9.01 6.27
C GLY A 59 19.24 -8.94 7.74
N LEU A 60 18.02 -8.47 8.01
CA LEU A 60 17.46 -8.36 9.36
C LEU A 60 17.25 -9.73 10.01
N ALA A 61 16.75 -10.71 9.23
CA ALA A 61 16.54 -12.09 9.64
C ALA A 61 17.87 -12.78 9.95
N ASN A 62 18.87 -12.62 9.08
CA ASN A 62 20.19 -13.21 9.27
C ASN A 62 20.99 -12.56 10.42
N SER A 63 20.74 -11.28 10.70
CA SER A 63 21.39 -10.54 11.80
C SER A 63 20.85 -10.89 13.19
N GLY A 64 19.70 -11.56 13.31
CA GLY A 64 19.06 -11.83 14.60
C GLY A 64 18.46 -10.61 15.30
N ILE A 65 18.61 -9.40 14.75
CA ILE A 65 18.08 -8.14 15.32
C ILE A 65 16.54 -8.14 15.35
N TRP A 66 15.91 -8.88 14.44
CA TRP A 66 14.45 -8.97 14.32
C TRP A 66 13.76 -9.49 15.59
N ILE A 67 14.46 -10.29 16.42
CA ILE A 67 13.96 -10.76 17.72
C ILE A 67 13.73 -9.58 18.67
N PHE A 68 14.63 -8.60 18.68
CA PHE A 68 14.49 -7.38 19.49
C PHE A 68 13.36 -6.49 18.95
N LEU A 69 13.21 -6.39 17.63
CA LEU A 69 12.11 -5.63 17.02
C LEU A 69 10.73 -6.23 17.35
N VAL A 70 10.60 -7.55 17.31
CA VAL A 70 9.39 -8.25 17.76
C VAL A 70 9.16 -8.05 19.27
N GLY A 71 10.21 -8.12 20.08
CA GLY A 71 10.14 -7.87 21.52
C GLY A 71 9.66 -6.46 21.88
N ILE A 72 10.11 -5.43 21.14
CA ILE A 72 9.63 -4.05 21.28
C ILE A 72 8.15 -3.96 20.88
N MET A 73 7.77 -4.57 19.76
CA MET A 73 6.39 -4.54 19.27
C MET A 73 5.39 -5.18 20.24
N ILE A 74 5.78 -6.28 20.88
CA ILE A 74 4.97 -6.96 21.91
C ILE A 74 5.01 -6.20 23.24
N GLY A 75 6.16 -5.61 23.60
CA GLY A 75 6.34 -4.89 24.87
C GLY A 75 5.63 -3.54 24.94
N PHE A 76 5.25 -2.96 23.80
CA PHE A 76 4.41 -1.76 23.72
C PHE A 76 2.91 -2.05 23.56
N GLY A 77 2.52 -3.34 23.49
CA GLY A 77 1.13 -3.81 23.43
C GLY A 77 0.52 -4.10 24.80
#